data_AF-A0A1G9PYI4-F1
#
_entry.id   AF-A0A1G9PYI4-F1
#
_cell.length_a   1.000
_cell.length_b   1.000
_cell.length_c   1.000
_cell.angle_alpha   90.00
_cell.angle_beta   90.00
_cell.angle_gamma   90.00
#
_symmetry.space_group_name_H-M   'P 1'
#
loop_
_entity.id
_entity.type
_entity.pdbx_description
1 polymer ?
#
loop_
_entity_poly.entity_id
_entity_poly.type
_entity_poly.pdbx_seq_one_letter_code
_entity_poly.pdbx_strand_id
1 'polypeptide(L)' 'MTIVVGVDIAKKTFDIAVLQANGKYRTKGNLSNDQTGF' A
#
# COMPACT_ATOMS: atom_id res chain seq x y z
N MET A 1 -8.56 -4.86 12.41
CA MET A 1 -7.58 -4.96 11.31
C MET A 1 -7.01 -3.59 11.08
N THR A 2 -5.70 -3.44 11.13
CA THR A 2 -5.03 -2.16 10.87
C THR A 2 -4.36 -2.23 9.51
N ILE A 3 -4.65 -1.26 8.66
CA ILE A 3 -4.05 -1.12 7.33
C ILE A 3 -3.20 0.15 7.38
N VAL A 4 -1.95 0.04 6.96
CA VAL A 4 -1.03 1.17 6.82
C VAL A 4 -0.82 1.41 5.32
N VAL A 5 -0.94 2.66 4.90
CA VAL A 5 -0.73 3.07 3.51
C VAL A 5 0.43 4.04 3.46
N GLY A 6 1.49 3.68 2.73
CA GLY A 6 2.59 4.58 2.42
C GLY A 6 2.37 5.19 1.05
N VAL A 7 2.40 6.52 0.94
CA VAL A 7 2.16 7.23 -0.34
C VAL A 7 3.45 7.89 -0.79
N ASP A 8 3.91 7.55 -2.00
CA ASP A 8 4.97 8.26 -2.71
C ASP A 8 4.34 9.25 -3.69
N ILE A 9 4.30 10.52 -3.28
CA ILE A 9 3.70 11.60 -4.08
C ILE A 9 4.51 11.88 -5.35
N ALA A 10 5.85 11.79 -5.28
CA ALA A 10 6.72 12.09 -6.40
C ALA A 10 6.58 11.03 -7.51
N LYS A 11 6.48 9.76 -7.12
CA LYS A 11 6.28 8.65 -8.07
C LYS A 11 4.81 8.41 -8.43
N LYS A 12 3.88 9.11 -7.78
CA LYS A 12 2.44 8.82 -7.87
C LYS A 12 2.14 7.34 -7.63
N THR A 13 2.74 6.78 -6.58
CA THR A 13 2.51 5.39 -6.19
C THR A 13 2.16 5.28 -4.72
N PHE A 14 1.60 4.14 -4.33
CA PHE A 14 1.39 3.82 -2.94
C PHE A 14 1.66 2.34 -2.63
N ASP A 15 1.99 2.08 -1.37
CA ASP A 15 2.21 0.76 -0.80
C ASP A 15 1.16 0.51 0.27
N ILE A 16 0.57 -0.69 0.28
CA ILE A 16 -0.36 -1.13 1.32
C ILE A 16 0.33 -2.19 2.16
N ALA A 17 0.35 -1.98 3.48
CA ALA A 17 0.78 -2.97 4.46
C ALA A 17 -0.41 -3.41 5.32
N VAL A 18 -0.70 -4.71 5.33
CA VAL A 18 -1.76 -5.31 6.14
C VAL A 18 -1.16 -6.20 7.22
N LEU A 19 -1.45 -5.90 8.48
CA LEU A 19 -1.04 -6.75 9.60
C LEU A 19 -1.86 -8.05 9.60
N GLN A 20 -1.18 -9.18 9.47
CA GLN A 20 -1.79 -10.51 9.53
C GLN A 20 -1.93 -10.98 10.98
N ALA A 21 -2.79 -11.99 11.20
CA ALA A 21 -2.99 -12.59 12.52
C ALA A 21 -1.70 -13.21 13.12
N ASN A 22 -0.71 -13.54 12.29
CA ASN A 22 0.58 -14.05 12.70
C ASN A 22 1.59 -12.95 13.10
N GLY A 23 1.16 -11.69 13.16
CA GLY A 23 2.00 -10.53 13.51
C GLY A 23 2.92 -10.04 12.39
N LYS A 24 2.92 -10.68 11.21
CA LYS A 24 3.68 -10.22 10.04
C LYS A 24 2.85 -9.28 9.17
N TYR A 25 3.53 -8.40 8.46
CA TYR A 25 2.90 -7.55 7.44
C TYR A 25 2.95 -8.23 6.08
N ARG A 26 1.81 -8.25 5.39
CA ARG A 26 1.77 -8.52 3.96
C ARG A 26 1.72 -7.18 3.24
N THR A 27 2.72 -6.93 2.41
CA THR A 27 2.85 -5.69 1.65
C THR A 27 2.52 -5.91 0.18
N LYS A 28 1.83 -4.96 -0.42
CA LYS A 28 1.72 -4.83 -1.88
C LYS A 28 2.17 -3.41 -2.23
N GLY A 29 3.24 -3.30 -3.01
CA GLY A 29 3.88 -2.02 -3.29
C GLY A 29 3.86 -1.60 -4.75
N ASN A 30 4.32 -0.38 -5.01
CA ASN A 30 4.35 0.29 -6.31
C ASN A 30 2.99 0.29 -7.03
N LEU A 31 1.90 0.45 -6.27
CA LEU A 31 0.58 0.59 -6.86
C LEU A 31 0.43 1.97 -7.48
N SER A 32 -0.11 2.06 -8.69
CA SER A 32 -0.35 3.35 -9.35
C SER A 32 -1.40 4.14 -8.57
N ASN A 33 -1.10 5.42 -8.31
CA ASN A 33 -2.01 6.41 -7.75
C ASN A 33 -2.61 7.32 -8.83
N ASP A 34 -2.77 6.81 -10.05
CA ASP A 34 -3.45 7.52 -11.13
C ASP A 34 -4.90 7.02 -11.25
N GLN A 35 -5.83 7.94 -11.53
CA GLN A 35 -7.27 7.63 -11.70
C GLN A 35 -7.56 6.63 -12.83
N THR A 36 -6.60 6.38 -13.72
CA THR A 36 -6.70 5.43 -14.82
C THR A 36 -6.51 3.96 -14.42
N GLY A 37 -6.09 3.69 -13.18
CA GLY A 37 -5.67 2.35 -12.73
C GLY A 37 -6.30 1.85 -11.43
N PHE A 38 -7.38 2.47 -10.96
CA PHE A 38 -8.24 1.92 -9.91
C PHE A 38 -9.39 1.10 -10.51
#